data_AF-A0AAV3XNM7-F1
#
_entry.id   AF-A0AAV3XNM7-F1
#
_cell.length_a   1.000
_cell.length_b   1.000
_cell.length_c   1.000
_cell.angle_alpha   90.00
_cell.angle_beta   90.00
_cell.angle_gamma   90.00
#
_symmetry.space_group_name_H-M   'P 1'
#
loop_
_entity.id
_entity.type
_entity.pdbx_description
1 polymer ?
#
loop_
_entity_poly.entity_id
_entity_poly.type
_entity_poly.pdbx_seq_one_letter_code
_entity_poly.pdbx_strand_id
1 'polypeptide(L)' 'MTQPNFEQMSRKELRAYMLEHRDDERAFHAYMDRLANEPVLARGTIEDLQDPSRFAEILERVEKIKQEGRASDV' A
#
# COMPACT_ATOMS: atom_id res chain seq x y z
N MET A 1 -23.08 -19.58 0.56
CA MET A 1 -22.50 -18.23 0.72
C MET A 1 -21.05 -18.30 0.26
N THR A 2 -20.73 -17.64 -0.85
CA THR A 2 -19.38 -17.54 -1.40
C THR A 2 -18.61 -16.53 -0.56
N GLN A 3 -17.60 -16.97 0.20
CA GLN A 3 -16.66 -16.04 0.81
C GLN A 3 -15.82 -15.39 -0.30
N PRO A 4 -15.66 -14.06 -0.30
CA PRO A 4 -14.76 -13.40 -1.23
C PRO A 4 -13.32 -13.85 -0.99
N ASN A 5 -12.57 -14.06 -2.07
CA ASN A 5 -11.17 -14.47 -1.96
C ASN A 5 -10.28 -13.22 -1.80
N PHE A 6 -10.03 -12.85 -0.55
CA PHE A 6 -9.27 -11.65 -0.20
C PHE A 6 -7.82 -11.65 -0.73
N GLU A 7 -7.23 -12.83 -0.94
CA GLU A 7 -5.88 -12.97 -1.49
C GLU A 7 -5.81 -12.53 -2.96
N GLN A 8 -6.90 -12.69 -3.72
CA GLN A 8 -6.97 -12.34 -5.14
C GLN A 8 -7.44 -10.90 -5.38
N MET A 9 -8.12 -10.29 -4.43
CA MET A 9 -8.60 -8.90 -4.52
C MET A 9 -7.45 -7.93 -4.53
N SER A 10 -7.49 -6.86 -5.34
CA SER A 10 -6.50 -5.77 -5.28
C SER A 10 -6.58 -4.99 -3.96
N ARG A 11 -5.52 -4.27 -3.57
CA ARG A 11 -5.53 -3.39 -2.39
C ARG A 11 -6.74 -2.45 -2.32
N LYS A 12 -7.14 -1.91 -3.48
CA LYS A 12 -8.30 -1.02 -3.60
C LYS A 12 -9.61 -1.76 -3.31
N GLU A 13 -9.74 -2.99 -3.78
CA GLU A 13 -10.91 -3.85 -3.57
C GLU A 13 -11.00 -4.28 -2.10
N LEU A 14 -9.88 -4.70 -1.50
CA LEU A 14 -9.80 -4.99 -0.06
C LEU A 14 -10.18 -3.78 0.79
N ARG A 15 -9.70 -2.59 0.43
CA ARG A 15 -10.06 -1.35 1.13
C ARG A 15 -11.54 -1.03 0.99
N ALA A 16 -12.11 -1.14 -0.22
CA ALA A 16 -13.53 -0.89 -0.44
C ALA A 16 -14.39 -1.89 0.35
N TYR A 17 -14.05 -3.17 0.27
CA TYR A 17 -14.72 -4.23 0.99
C TYR A 17 -14.64 -4.04 2.51
N MET A 18 -13.45 -3.76 3.05
CA MET A 18 -13.26 -3.49 4.49
C MET A 18 -14.07 -2.26 4.96
N LEU A 19 -14.23 -1.24 4.11
CA LEU A 19 -15.05 -0.07 4.44
C LEU A 19 -16.54 -0.37 4.49
N GLU A 20 -17.03 -1.28 3.63
CA GLU A 20 -18.41 -1.78 3.63
C GLU A 20 -18.64 -2.85 4.72
N HIS A 21 -17.62 -3.62 5.06
CA HIS A 21 -17.63 -4.74 6.02
C HIS A 21 -16.63 -4.50 7.14
N ARG A 22 -16.83 -3.43 7.91
CA ARG A 22 -15.88 -3.02 8.97
C ARG A 22 -15.72 -4.05 10.09
N ASP A 23 -16.73 -4.90 10.29
CA ASP A 23 -16.72 -5.99 11.27
C ASP A 23 -16.04 -7.27 10.73
N ASP A 24 -15.69 -7.36 9.44
CA ASP A 24 -14.99 -8.53 8.90
C ASP A 24 -13.48 -8.41 9.16
N GLU A 25 -13.04 -9.02 10.27
CA GLU A 25 -11.63 -9.07 10.65
C GLU A 25 -10.75 -9.71 9.56
N ARG A 26 -11.28 -10.62 8.74
CA ARG A 26 -10.50 -11.28 7.68
C ARG A 26 -10.16 -10.29 6.56
N ALA A 27 -11.09 -9.41 6.21
CA ALA A 27 -10.84 -8.34 5.25
C ALA A 27 -9.78 -7.35 5.78
N PHE A 28 -9.83 -7.03 7.08
CA PHE A 28 -8.82 -6.20 7.74
C PHE A 28 -7.45 -6.87 7.74
N HIS A 29 -7.35 -8.14 8.14
CA HIS A 29 -6.10 -8.90 8.14
C HIS A 29 -5.51 -9.01 6.73
N ALA A 30 -6.33 -9.34 5.72
CA ALA A 30 -5.87 -9.42 4.34
C ALA A 30 -5.38 -8.05 3.81
N TYR A 31 -6.05 -6.96 4.18
CA TYR A 31 -5.61 -5.61 3.83
C TYR A 31 -4.27 -5.25 4.49
N MET A 32 -4.12 -5.56 5.78
CA MET A 32 -2.90 -5.30 6.53
C MET A 32 -1.72 -6.17 6.09
N ASP A 33 -1.96 -7.45 5.79
CA ASP A 33 -0.93 -8.36 5.27
C ASP A 33 -0.42 -7.89 3.91
N ARG A 34 -1.34 -7.45 3.03
CA ARG A 34 -0.95 -6.85 1.75
C ARG A 34 -0.17 -5.56 1.93
N LEU A 35 -0.55 -4.72 2.90
CA LEU A 35 0.18 -3.47 3.21
C LEU A 35 1.58 -3.74 3.79
N ALA A 36 1.71 -4.80 4.60
CA ALA A 36 2.99 -5.21 5.17
C ALA A 36 3.94 -5.80 4.10
N ASN A 37 3.38 -6.50 3.10
CA ASN A 37 4.11 -7.04 1.96
C ASN A 37 4.36 -5.99 0.85
N GLU A 38 3.66 -4.85 0.87
CA GLU A 38 3.92 -3.77 -0.07
C GLU A 38 5.27 -3.09 0.23
N PRO A 39 6.07 -2.79 -0.81
CA PRO A 39 7.32 -2.09 -0.62
C PRO A 39 7.04 -0.69 -0.05
N VAL A 40 7.71 -0.38 1.07
CA VAL A 40 7.63 0.94 1.68
C VAL A 40 8.13 1.98 0.67
N LEU A 41 7.21 2.81 0.17
CA LEU A 41 7.48 3.77 -0.91
C LEU A 41 8.57 4.78 -0.57
N ALA A 42 8.67 5.17 0.70
CA ALA A 42 9.82 5.89 1.24
C ALA A 42 9.77 5.86 2.77
N ARG A 43 10.94 5.94 3.40
CA ARG A 43 11.10 6.22 4.82
C ARG A 43 11.79 7.57 4.96
N GLY A 44 11.25 8.44 5.80
CA GLY A 44 11.79 9.76 6.09
C GLY A 44 11.27 10.27 7.43
N THR A 45 11.94 11.25 8.01
CA THR A 45 11.48 11.95 9.20
C THR A 45 10.66 13.18 8.82
N ILE A 46 9.94 13.77 9.79
CA ILE A 46 9.22 15.03 9.55
C ILE A 46 10.20 16.17 9.20
N GLU A 47 11.42 16.11 9.71
CA GLU A 47 12.48 17.09 9.44
C GLU A 47 12.98 17.00 7.99
N ASP A 48 13.09 15.78 7.44
CA ASP A 48 13.41 15.56 6.02
C ASP A 48 12.35 16.16 5.06
N LEU A 49 11.12 16.37 5.51
CA LEU A 49 10.07 17.01 4.71
C LEU A 49 10.22 18.54 4.65
N GLN A 50 10.94 19.13 5.61
CA GLN A 50 11.20 20.57 5.63
C GLN A 50 12.43 20.95 4.81
N ASP A 51 13.33 19.99 4.58
CA ASP A 51 14.50 20.19 3.72
C ASP A 51 14.15 19.89 2.24
N PRO A 52 14.25 20.88 1.33
CA PRO A 52 13.84 20.72 -0.06
C PRO A 52 14.71 19.72 -0.83
N SER A 53 15.98 19.54 -0.45
CA SER A 53 16.87 18.58 -1.09
C SER A 53 16.55 17.15 -0.64
N ARG A 54 16.31 16.93 0.65
CA ARG A 54 15.86 15.64 1.19
C ARG A 54 14.49 15.25 0.66
N PHE A 55 13.57 16.22 0.55
CA PHE A 55 12.26 15.99 -0.02
C PHE A 55 12.34 15.53 -1.49
N ALA A 56 13.21 16.15 -2.29
CA ALA A 56 13.45 15.72 -3.67
C ALA A 56 13.98 14.28 -3.76
N GLU A 57 14.93 13.89 -2.90
CA GLU A 57 15.41 12.51 -2.82
C GLU A 57 14.30 11.51 -2.46
N ILE A 58 13.41 11.88 -1.53
CA ILE A 58 12.27 11.05 -1.13
C ILE A 58 11.32 10.85 -2.32
N LEU A 59 11.00 11.92 -3.05
CA LEU A 59 10.14 11.84 -4.24
C LEU A 59 10.75 10.94 -5.32
N GLU A 60 12.05 11.08 -5.61
CA GLU A 60 12.74 10.26 -6.60
C GLU A 60 12.71 8.77 -6.22
N ARG A 61 12.92 8.44 -4.94
CA ARG A 61 12.82 7.05 -4.44
C ARG A 61 11.40 6.50 -4.56
N VAL A 62 10.37 7.29 -4.24
CA VAL A 62 8.96 6.90 -4.41
C VAL A 62 8.66 6.62 -5.88
N GLU A 63 9.11 7.47 -6.80
CA GLU A 63 8.91 7.26 -8.23
C GLU A 63 9.56 5.98 -8.72
N LYS A 64 10.80 5.71 -8.29
CA LYS A 64 11.52 4.49 -8.68
C LYS A 64 10.81 3.23 -8.19
N ILE A 65 10.40 3.20 -6.93
CA ILE A 65 9.65 2.06 -6.35
C ILE A 65 8.29 1.90 -7.04
N LYS A 66 7.64 3.01 -7.41
CA LYS A 66 6.36 2.97 -8.12
C LYS A 66 6.52 2.45 -9.56
N GLN A 67 7.67 2.65 -10.20
CA GLN A 67 7.97 2.02 -11.50
C GLN A 67 8.26 0.53 -11.36
N GLU A 68 8.98 0.13 -10.32
CA GLU A 68 9.30 -1.28 -10.04
C GLU A 68 8.05 -2.08 -9.61
N GLY A 69 7.19 -1.51 -8.78
CA GLY A 69 5.92 -2.14 -8.36
C GLY A 69 4.88 -2.26 -9.48
N ARG A 70 4.96 -1.39 -10.52
CA ARG A 70 4.07 -1.45 -11.69
C ARG A 70 4.43 -2.57 -12.67
N ALA A 71 5.66 -3.07 -12.61
CA ALA A 71 6.12 -4.20 -13.41
C ALA A 71 5.71 -5.57 -12.83
N SER A 72 5.31 -5.63 -11.56
CA SER A 72 4.88 -6.87 -10.90
C SER A 72 3.38 -7.17 -11.03
N ASP A 73 2.62 -6.27 -11.69
CA ASP A 73 1.15 -6.34 -11.88
C ASP A 73 0.76 -6.49 -13.37
N VAL A 74 1.71 -6.89 -14.24
CA VAL A 74 1.50 -7.19 -15.68
C VAL A 74 1.80 -8.66 -15.98
#